data_AF-A0ABD5AXK1-F1
#
_entry.id   AF-A0ABD5AXK1-F1
#
_cell.length_a   1.000
_cell.length_b   1.000
_cell.length_c   1.000
_cell.angle_alpha   90.00
_cell.angle_beta   90.00
_cell.angle_gamma   90.00
#
_symmetry.space_group_name_H-M   'P 1'
#
loop_
_entity.id
_entity.type
_entity.pdbx_description
1 polymer ?
#
loop_
_entity_poly.entity_id
_entity_poly.type
_entity_poly.pdbx_seq_one_letter_code
_entity_poly.pdbx_strand_id
1 'polypeptide(L)'
;MKYQYYLIREDVLPYVVSKVLRVKEALNDNPSLTVQEAVKIHDCSRSAFYKYRDTIFPLDEVKSASKEFTIILFVTDKVGTLATILE
;
A
#
# COMPACT_ATOMS: atom_id res chain seq x y z
N MET A 1 10.06 14.57 -11.10
CA MET A 1 10.67 13.34 -11.68
C MET A 1 9.59 12.29 -11.84
N LYS A 2 9.54 11.59 -12.99
CA LYS A 2 8.55 10.54 -13.24
C LYS A 2 9.17 9.21 -12.82
N TYR A 3 8.68 8.62 -11.73
CA TYR A 3 9.11 7.29 -11.29
C TYR A 3 8.39 6.23 -12.10
N GLN A 4 9.13 5.24 -12.60
CA GLN A 4 8.56 4.06 -13.26
C GLN A 4 8.36 2.97 -12.21
N TYR A 5 7.15 2.40 -12.15
CA TYR A 5 6.79 1.37 -11.19
C TYR A 5 6.60 0.03 -11.90
N TYR A 6 6.97 -1.05 -11.22
CA TYR A 6 6.84 -2.41 -11.70
C TYR A 6 6.09 -3.25 -10.67
N LEU A 7 5.20 -4.13 -11.14
CA LEU A 7 4.59 -5.15 -10.31
C LEU A 7 5.44 -6.42 -10.40
N ILE A 8 5.98 -6.84 -9.25
CA ILE A 8 6.90 -7.97 -9.15
C ILE A 8 6.27 -9.02 -8.25
N ARG A 9 6.33 -10.29 -8.65
CA ARG A 9 5.86 -11.38 -7.80
C ARG A 9 6.80 -11.56 -6.61
N GLU A 10 6.26 -11.96 -5.47
CA GLU A 10 7.04 -12.11 -4.23
C GLU A 10 8.16 -13.16 -4.35
N ASP A 11 7.92 -14.27 -5.07
CA ASP A 11 8.84 -15.39 -5.20
C ASP A 11 10.17 -15.05 -5.88
N VAL A 12 10.20 -14.00 -6.70
CA VAL A 12 11.40 -13.54 -7.40
C VAL A 12 12.13 -12.40 -6.67
N LEU A 13 11.58 -11.92 -5.54
CA LEU A 13 12.20 -10.83 -4.80
C LEU A 13 13.45 -11.32 -4.06
N PRO A 14 14.54 -10.53 -4.05
CA PRO A 14 15.66 -10.81 -3.18
C PRO A 14 15.23 -10.86 -1.72
N TYR A 15 15.82 -11.77 -0.94
CA TYR A 15 15.49 -11.97 0.49
C TYR A 15 15.55 -10.68 1.33
N VAL A 16 16.34 -9.68 0.92
CA VAL A 16 16.45 -8.41 1.63
C VAL A 16 15.14 -7.62 1.60
N VAL A 17 14.37 -7.73 0.51
CA VAL A 17 13.10 -7.00 0.33
C VAL A 17 12.05 -7.52 1.30
N SER A 18 11.91 -8.84 1.40
CA SER A 18 10.96 -9.47 2.33
C SER A 18 11.32 -9.17 3.79
N LYS A 19 12.61 -9.11 4.13
CA LYS A 19 13.06 -8.67 5.46
C LYS A 19 12.68 -7.22 5.77
N VAL A 20 12.86 -6.30 4.81
CA VAL A 20 12.48 -4.88 4.99
C VAL A 20 10.97 -4.73 5.19
N LEU A 21 10.16 -5.47 4.43
CA LEU A 21 8.70 -5.49 4.59
C LEU A 21 8.30 -5.94 6.00
N ARG A 22 8.88 -7.04 6.51
CA ARG A 22 8.62 -7.51 7.88
C ARG A 22 9.03 -6.49 8.95
N VAL A 23 10.16 -5.79 8.76
CA VAL A 23 10.57 -4.71 9.67
C VAL A 23 9.55 -3.58 9.66
N LYS A 24 9.02 -3.19 8.49
CA LYS A 24 7.97 -2.16 8.39
C LYS A 24 6.69 -2.61 9.10
N GLU A 25 6.24 -3.83 8.86
CA GLU A 25 5.07 -4.41 9.52
C GLU A 25 5.23 -4.39 11.04
N ALA A 26 6.36 -4.85 11.57
CA ALA A 26 6.61 -4.86 13.02
C ALA A 26 6.62 -3.45 13.65
N LEU A 27 7.13 -2.44 12.93
CA LEU A 27 7.12 -1.05 13.37
C LEU A 27 5.72 -0.41 13.30
N ASN A 28 4.91 -0.82 12.33
CA ASN A 28 3.51 -0.38 12.22
C ASN A 28 2.64 -1.02 13.32
N ASP A 29 2.83 -2.32 13.59
CA ASP A 29 2.07 -3.08 14.57
C ASP A 29 2.42 -2.69 16.02
N ASN A 30 3.67 -2.30 16.27
CA ASN A 30 4.13 -1.89 17.58
C ASN A 30 4.87 -0.53 17.54
N PRO A 31 4.15 0.58 17.80
CA PRO A 31 4.73 1.92 17.79
C PRO A 31 5.83 2.16 18.84
N SER A 32 5.95 1.30 19.86
CA SER A 32 7.01 1.38 20.87
C SER A 32 8.31 0.69 20.44
N LEU A 33 8.28 -0.10 19.36
CA LEU A 33 9.45 -0.82 18.87
C LEU A 33 10.39 0.13 18.14
N THR A 34 11.68 0.12 18.49
CA THR A 34 12.67 0.92 17.77
C THR A 34 13.10 0.24 16.47
N VAL A 35 13.54 1.04 15.49
CA VAL A 35 14.12 0.52 14.25
C VAL A 35 15.29 -0.43 14.55
N GLN A 36 16.08 -0.18 15.59
CA GLN A 36 17.22 -1.03 15.96
C GLN A 36 16.80 -2.43 16.40
N GLU A 37 15.73 -2.51 17.18
CA GLU A 37 15.19 -3.77 17.66
C GLU A 37 14.53 -4.52 16.53
N ALA A 38 13.70 -3.85 15.74
CA ALA A 38 12.99 -4.46 14.60
C ALA A 38 13.96 -5.07 13.57
N VAL A 39 15.00 -4.34 13.17
CA VAL A 39 15.99 -4.86 12.20
C VAL A 39 16.78 -6.03 12.77
N LYS A 40 17.02 -6.07 14.09
CA LYS A 40 17.69 -7.18 14.77
C LYS A 40 16.81 -8.43 14.84
N ILE A 41 15.52 -8.25 15.13
CA ILE A 41 14.52 -9.35 15.19
C ILE A 41 14.37 -10.02 13.82
N HIS A 42 14.37 -9.23 12.73
CA HIS A 42 14.15 -9.74 11.37
C HIS A 42 15.42 -9.95 10.55
N ASP A 43 16.59 -9.95 11.20
CA ASP A 43 17.90 -10.17 10.56
C ASP A 43 18.13 -9.28 9.32
N CYS A 44 17.69 -8.02 9.42
CA CYS A 44 17.88 -6.99 8.41
C CYS A 44 19.04 -6.09 8.82
N SER A 45 19.90 -5.69 7.88
CA SER A 45 20.88 -4.65 8.20
C SER A 45 20.19 -3.29 8.25
N ARG A 46 20.66 -2.39 9.13
CA ARG A 46 20.18 -0.99 9.18
C ARG A 46 20.31 -0.29 7.83
N SER A 47 21.43 -0.49 7.13
CA SER A 47 21.66 0.10 5.82
C SER A 47 20.69 -0.42 4.76
N ALA A 48 20.36 -1.72 4.78
CA ALA A 48 19.35 -2.28 3.90
C ALA A 48 17.96 -1.70 4.19
N PHE A 49 17.56 -1.61 5.47
CA PHE A 49 16.30 -0.99 5.85
C PHE A 49 16.20 0.44 5.32
N TYR A 50 17.17 1.32 5.63
CA TYR A 50 17.11 2.71 5.17
C TYR A 50 17.21 2.87 3.66
N LYS A 51 17.88 1.96 2.94
CA LYS A 51 17.93 1.97 1.47
C LYS A 51 16.56 1.71 0.83
N TYR A 52 15.75 0.84 1.44
CA TYR A 52 14.49 0.37 0.84
C TYR A 52 13.22 0.90 1.53
N ARG A 53 13.33 1.51 2.72
CA ARG A 53 12.20 1.98 3.55
C ARG A 53 11.20 2.83 2.76
N ASP A 54 11.70 3.76 1.94
CA ASP A 54 10.87 4.73 1.24
C ASP A 54 10.67 4.39 -0.25
N THR A 55 11.03 3.15 -0.66
CA THR A 55 10.92 2.70 -2.07
C THR A 55 10.13 1.41 -2.23
N ILE A 56 9.94 0.64 -1.15
CA ILE A 56 9.18 -0.61 -1.16
C ILE A 56 7.98 -0.46 -0.22
N PHE A 57 6.80 -0.72 -0.76
CA PHE A 57 5.53 -0.59 -0.07
C PHE A 57 4.63 -1.78 -0.41
N PRO A 58 3.88 -2.34 0.55
CA PRO A 58 2.80 -3.26 0.25
C PRO A 58 1.73 -2.56 -0.61
N LEU A 59 1.06 -3.33 -1.47
CA LEU A 59 0.07 -2.81 -2.41
C LEU A 59 -1.08 -2.07 -1.70
N ASP A 60 -1.42 -2.48 -0.48
CA ASP A 60 -2.53 -1.89 0.28
C ASP A 60 -2.20 -0.50 0.86
N GLU A 61 -0.92 -0.21 1.13
CA GLU A 61 -0.47 1.15 1.47
C GLU A 61 -0.64 2.10 0.27
N VAL A 62 -0.34 1.63 -0.95
CA VAL A 62 -0.52 2.41 -2.18
C VAL A 62 -2.01 2.74 -2.42
N LYS A 63 -2.92 1.78 -2.14
CA LYS A 63 -4.38 2.01 -2.23
C LYS A 63 -4.89 3.04 -1.21
N SER A 64 -4.18 3.22 -0.09
CA SER A 64 -4.62 4.10 1.00
C SER A 64 -4.32 5.58 0.73
N ALA A 65 -3.29 5.88 -0.07
CA ALA A 65 -2.91 7.26 -0.42
C ALA A 65 -3.87 7.91 -1.44
N SER A 66 -4.57 7.11 -2.23
CA SER A 66 -5.56 7.56 -3.22
C SER A 66 -6.75 6.61 -3.16
N LYS A 67 -7.69 6.89 -2.24
CA LYS A 67 -8.98 6.20 -2.16
C LYS A 67 -9.83 6.63 -3.38
N GLU A 68 -9.49 6.10 -4.54
CA GLU A 68 -10.22 6.31 -5.78
C GLU A 68 -11.44 5.38 -5.78
N PHE A 69 -12.61 5.93 -5.51
CA PHE A 69 -13.86 5.19 -5.60
C PHE A 69 -14.31 5.16 -7.05
N THR A 70 -14.36 3.97 -7.65
CA THR A 70 -14.98 3.79 -8.96
C THR A 70 -16.50 3.63 -8.78
N ILE A 71 -17.28 4.65 -9.12
CA ILE A 71 -18.73 4.58 -9.16
C ILE A 71 -19.14 4.17 -10.57
N ILE A 72 -19.76 3.00 -10.70
CA ILE A 72 -20.40 2.56 -11.95
C ILE A 72 -21.89 2.83 -11.81
N LEU A 73 -22.42 3.78 -12.58
CA LEU A 73 -23.84 4.13 -12.57
C LEU A 73 -24.51 3.61 -13.84
N PHE A 74 -25.52 2.76 -13.67
CA PHE A 74 -26.41 2.35 -14.75
C PHE A 74 -27.68 3.19 -14.68
N VAL A 75 -27.85 4.09 -15.66
CA VAL A 75 -29.05 4.92 -15.78
C VAL A 75 -29.98 4.27 -16.79
N THR A 76 -31.20 3.96 -16.36
CA THR A 76 -32.28 3.51 -17.27
C THR A 76 -33.32 4.60 -17.34
N ASP A 77 -33.64 5.06 -18.55
CA ASP A 77 -34.70 6.04 -18.73
C ASP A 77 -36.08 5.38 -18.48
N LYS A 78 -36.90 6.07 -17.69
CA LYS A 78 -38.26 5.67 -17.34
C LYS A 78 -39.14 6.92 -17.42
N VAL A 79 -40.04 6.94 -18.39
CA VAL A 79 -40.98 8.04 -18.62
C VAL A 79 -41.70 8.42 -17.32
N GLY A 80 -41.73 9.71 -16.99
CA GLY A 80 -42.42 10.26 -15.82
C GLY A 80 -41.61 10.31 -14.52
N THR A 81 -40.45 9.65 -14.44
CA THR A 81 -39.66 9.58 -13.18
C THR A 81 -39.17 10.93 -12.68
N LEU A 82 -38.76 11.83 -13.59
CA LEU A 82 -38.32 13.17 -13.21
C LEU A 82 -39.46 14.01 -12.62
N ALA A 83 -40.68 13.85 -13.15
CA ALA A 83 -41.84 14.56 -12.64
C ALA A 83 -42.14 14.17 -11.18
N THR A 84 -42.04 12.87 -10.84
CA THR A 84 -42.23 12.37 -9.47
C THR A 84 -41.19 12.87 -8.47
N ILE A 85 -39.98 13.21 -8.91
CA ILE A 85 -38.91 13.70 -8.02
C ILE A 85 -39.03 15.21 -7.78
N LEU A 86 -39.64 15.94 -8.71
CA LEU A 86 -39.77 17.39 -8.66
C LEU A 86 -41.04 17.89 -7.95
N GLU A 87 -41.97 16.98 -7.61
CA GLU A 87 -43.13 17.23 -6.72
C GLU A 87 -42.74 17.09 -5.24
#